data_AF-A0A3G8WTM0-F1
#
_entry.id   AF-A0A3G8WTM0-F1
#
_cell.length_a   1.000
_cell.length_b   1.000
_cell.length_c   1.000
_cell.angle_alpha   90.00
_cell.angle_beta   90.00
_cell.angle_gamma   90.00
#
_symmetry.space_group_name_H-M   'P 1'
#
loop_
_entity.id
_entity.type
_entity.pdbx_description
1 polymer ?
#
loop_
_entity_poly.entity_id
_entity_poly.type
_entity_poly.pdbx_seq_one_letter_code
_entity_poly.pdbx_strand_id
1 'polypeptide(L)' 'MKSIIMHKIIVFIDNTNIDEVENIYKGKVKDYMLGHLIDKKNKYKEYRINNNSLAWLDFIGNLDEQNSEILFDFINNRKR' A
#
# COMPACT_ATOMS: atom_id res chain seq x y z
N MET A 1 -12.02 -18.93 -0.43
CA MET A 1 -11.05 -18.07 -1.15
C MET A 1 -11.08 -16.60 -0.70
N LYS A 2 -12.23 -15.90 -0.73
CA LYS A 2 -12.31 -14.47 -0.34
C LYS A 2 -11.79 -14.16 1.08
N SER A 3 -12.07 -15.02 2.06
CA SER A 3 -11.61 -14.84 3.45
C SER A 3 -10.07 -14.88 3.61
N ILE A 4 -9.37 -15.73 2.82
CA ILE A 4 -7.90 -15.85 2.88
C ILE A 4 -7.24 -14.57 2.36
N ILE A 5 -7.80 -13.97 1.29
CA ILE A 5 -7.30 -12.74 0.68
C ILE A 5 -7.43 -11.57 1.67
N MET A 6 -8.60 -11.43 2.29
CA MET A 6 -8.84 -10.36 3.26
C MET A 6 -7.92 -10.49 4.48
N HIS A 7 -7.69 -11.72 4.95
CA HIS A 7 -6.73 -11.98 6.02
C HIS A 7 -5.30 -11.56 5.65
N LYS A 8 -4.83 -11.86 4.42
CA LYS A 8 -3.50 -11.42 3.95
C LYS A 8 -3.35 -9.90 3.94
N ILE A 9 -4.38 -9.18 3.49
CA ILE A 9 -4.38 -7.71 3.46
C ILE A 9 -4.32 -7.14 4.87
N ILE A 10 -5.13 -7.65 5.81
CA ILE A 10 -5.10 -7.19 7.21
C ILE A 10 -3.72 -7.46 7.84
N VAL A 11 -3.19 -8.67 7.68
CA VAL A 11 -1.85 -9.03 8.18
C VAL A 11 -0.77 -8.14 7.55
N PHE A 12 -0.89 -7.81 6.26
CA PHE A 12 0.03 -6.89 5.60
C PHE A 12 -0.02 -5.49 6.21
N ILE A 13 -1.21 -4.93 6.38
CA ILE A 13 -1.45 -3.59 6.94
C ILE A 13 -0.87 -3.48 8.36
N ASP A 14 -1.10 -4.49 9.20
CA ASP A 14 -0.66 -4.48 10.60
C ASP A 14 0.85 -4.65 10.76
N ASN A 15 1.51 -5.35 9.83
CA ASN A 15 2.93 -5.72 9.97
C ASN A 15 3.88 -4.95 9.04
N THR A 16 3.36 -4.10 8.14
CA THR A 16 4.20 -3.39 7.16
C THR A 16 4.05 -1.89 7.34
N ASN A 17 5.17 -1.18 7.49
CA ASN A 17 5.16 0.27 7.55
C ASN A 17 4.70 0.85 6.20
N ILE A 18 3.88 1.91 6.20
CA ILE A 18 3.46 2.61 4.98
C ILE A 18 4.66 3.19 4.19
N ASP A 19 5.83 3.32 4.81
CA ASP A 19 7.08 3.62 4.12
C ASP A 19 7.46 2.61 3.04
N GLU A 20 6.92 1.39 3.09
CA GLU A 20 7.12 0.35 2.09
C GLU A 20 6.47 0.65 0.73
N VAL A 21 5.59 1.66 0.63
CA VAL A 21 4.99 2.10 -0.65
C VAL A 21 6.07 2.35 -1.70
N GLU A 22 7.19 3.00 -1.35
CA GLU A 22 8.26 3.23 -2.32
C GLU A 22 8.79 1.91 -2.91
N ASN A 23 9.14 0.95 -2.04
CA ASN A 23 9.67 -0.35 -2.46
C ASN A 23 8.66 -1.16 -3.28
N ILE A 24 7.37 -1.06 -2.96
CA ILE A 24 6.31 -1.81 -3.66
C ILE A 24 6.18 -1.36 -5.11
N TYR A 25 6.27 -0.05 -5.37
CA TYR A 25 5.98 0.53 -6.69
C TYR A 25 7.23 0.86 -7.51
N LYS A 26 8.40 0.97 -6.89
CA LYS A 26 9.66 1.25 -7.59
C LYS A 26 9.94 0.22 -8.68
N GLY A 27 10.18 0.70 -9.90
CA GLY A 27 10.41 -0.14 -11.07
C GLY A 27 9.16 -0.79 -11.67
N LYS A 28 7.97 -0.61 -11.08
CA LYS A 28 6.68 -1.09 -11.60
C LYS A 28 5.81 0.02 -12.20
N VAL A 29 6.06 1.26 -11.83
CA VAL A 29 5.39 2.45 -12.35
C VAL A 29 6.41 3.46 -12.86
N LYS A 30 5.95 4.44 -13.65
CA LYS A 30 6.79 5.55 -14.13
C LYS A 30 7.20 6.48 -12.97
N ASP A 31 8.34 7.14 -13.07
CA ASP A 31 8.89 7.97 -11.99
C ASP A 31 7.94 9.08 -11.49
N TYR A 32 7.23 9.76 -12.39
CA TYR A 32 6.26 10.78 -11.99
C TYR A 32 5.10 10.17 -11.17
N MET A 33 4.67 8.95 -11.50
CA MET A 33 3.62 8.25 -10.77
C MET A 33 4.14 7.79 -9.40
N LEU A 34 5.38 7.30 -9.34
CA LEU A 34 6.03 6.95 -8.08
C LEU A 34 6.08 8.16 -7.15
N GLY A 35 6.46 9.34 -7.66
CA GLY A 35 6.42 10.60 -6.91
C GLY A 35 5.03 10.89 -6.32
N HIS A 36 3.98 10.80 -7.14
CA HIS A 36 2.60 11.00 -6.68
C HIS A 36 2.18 10.00 -5.58
N LEU A 37 2.59 8.74 -5.67
CA LEU A 37 2.28 7.72 -4.66
C LEU A 37 3.00 8.00 -3.34
N ILE A 38 4.29 8.40 -3.41
CA ILE A 38 5.07 8.79 -2.24
C ILE A 38 4.44 10.02 -1.56
N ASP A 39 4.06 11.03 -2.33
CA ASP A 39 3.41 12.24 -1.80
C ASP A 39 2.09 11.91 -1.10
N LYS A 40 1.23 11.08 -1.73
CA LYS A 40 -0.02 10.59 -1.11
C LYS A 40 0.25 9.86 0.20
N LYS A 41 1.20 8.93 0.19
CA LYS A 41 1.58 8.14 1.37
C LYS A 41 2.09 9.03 2.51
N ASN A 42 2.95 10.01 2.22
CA ASN A 42 3.46 10.95 3.23
C ASN A 42 2.31 11.80 3.82
N LYS A 43 1.42 12.30 2.96
CA LYS A 43 0.21 13.02 3.38
C LYS A 43 -0.66 12.21 4.34
N TYR A 44 -0.94 10.94 4.05
CA TYR A 44 -1.74 10.09 4.95
C TYR A 44 -1.00 9.73 6.25
N LYS A 45 0.31 9.50 6.18
CA LYS A 45 1.15 9.25 7.36
C LYS A 45 1.10 10.43 8.34
N GLU A 46 1.17 11.66 7.82
CA GLU A 46 1.04 12.89 8.60
C GLU A 46 -0.37 13.05 9.20
N TYR A 47 -1.43 12.92 8.39
CA TYR A 47 -2.81 13.09 8.88
C TYR A 47 -3.23 12.08 9.94
N ARG A 48 -2.70 10.86 9.87
CA ARG A 48 -3.05 9.81 10.82
C ARG A 48 -2.18 9.80 12.06
N ILE A 49 -1.36 10.84 12.28
CA ILE A 49 -0.51 11.01 13.46
C ILE A 49 0.28 9.71 13.73
N ASN A 50 0.93 9.19 12.69
CA ASN A 50 1.68 7.92 12.72
C ASN A 50 0.87 6.64 13.03
N ASN A 51 -0.47 6.66 12.93
CA ASN A 51 -1.24 5.42 12.90
C ASN A 51 -1.08 4.74 11.53
N ASN A 52 -0.16 3.78 11.49
CA ASN A 52 0.23 3.06 10.27
C ASN A 52 -0.95 2.37 9.58
N SER A 53 -1.78 1.65 10.34
CA SER A 53 -2.89 0.89 9.76
C SER A 53 -3.94 1.82 9.14
N LEU A 54 -4.27 2.93 9.79
CA LEU A 54 -5.19 3.94 9.22
C LEU A 54 -4.60 4.62 7.98
N ALA A 55 -3.30 4.92 8.00
CA ALA A 55 -2.64 5.53 6.84
C ALA A 55 -2.66 4.59 5.62
N TRP A 56 -2.46 3.28 5.83
CA TRP A 56 -2.61 2.27 4.79
C TRP A 56 -4.04 2.19 4.25
N LEU A 57 -5.06 2.21 5.12
CA LEU A 57 -6.45 2.16 4.70
C LEU A 57 -6.83 3.37 3.83
N ASP A 58 -6.40 4.57 4.22
CA ASP A 58 -6.60 5.77 3.41
C ASP A 58 -5.87 5.68 2.07
N PHE A 59 -4.62 5.21 2.07
CA PHE A 59 -3.83 5.05 0.86
C PHE A 59 -4.51 4.08 -0.11
N ILE A 60 -4.87 2.89 0.35
CA ILE A 60 -5.55 1.85 -0.43
C ILE A 60 -6.88 2.37 -0.98
N GLY A 61 -7.67 3.06 -0.15
CA GLY A 61 -8.96 3.62 -0.55
C GLY A 61 -8.88 4.72 -1.62
N ASN A 62 -7.68 5.22 -1.93
CA ASN A 62 -7.43 6.29 -2.91
C ASN A 62 -6.51 5.85 -4.07
N LEU A 63 -6.30 4.54 -4.24
CA LEU A 63 -5.63 3.97 -5.40
C LEU A 63 -6.59 3.86 -6.59
N ASP A 64 -6.04 4.03 -7.79
CA ASP A 64 -6.71 3.58 -9.01
C ASP A 64 -6.62 2.05 -9.16
N GLU A 65 -7.32 1.51 -10.15
CA GLU A 65 -7.39 0.07 -10.42
C GLU A 65 -5.99 -0.52 -10.67
N GLN A 66 -5.19 0.09 -11.54
CA GLN A 66 -3.85 -0.39 -11.87
C GLN A 66 -2.92 -0.44 -10.65
N ASN A 67 -2.91 0.62 -9.83
CA ASN A 67 -2.08 0.66 -8.64
C ASN A 67 -2.60 -0.29 -7.54
N SER A 68 -3.91 -0.53 -7.51
CA SER A 68 -4.52 -1.52 -6.61
C SER A 68 -4.11 -2.94 -6.98
N GLU A 69 -4.06 -3.28 -8.26
CA GLU A 69 -3.58 -4.58 -8.75
C GLU A 69 -2.12 -4.83 -8.38
N ILE A 70 -1.25 -3.83 -8.57
CA ILE A 70 0.18 -3.94 -8.19
C ILE A 70 0.35 -4.27 -6.71
N LEU A 71 -0.42 -3.60 -5.83
CA LEU A 71 -0.38 -3.83 -4.40
C LEU A 71 -0.96 -5.21 -4.05
N PHE A 72 -2.08 -5.58 -4.68
CA PHE A 72 -2.72 -6.87 -4.49
C PHE A 72 -1.77 -8.03 -4.85
N ASP A 73 -1.11 -7.94 -6.00
CA ASP A 73 -0.14 -8.94 -6.44
C ASP A 73 1.06 -9.00 -5.51
N PHE A 74 1.55 -7.85 -5.04
CA PHE A 74 2.64 -7.81 -4.05
C PHE A 74 2.26 -8.55 -2.76
N ILE A 75 1.09 -8.25 -2.19
CA ILE A 75 0.60 -8.88 -0.96
C ILE A 75 0.41 -10.40 -1.14
N ASN A 76 -0.06 -10.82 -2.31
CA ASN A 76 -0.35 -12.23 -2.56
C ASN A 76 0.90 -13.06 -2.88
N ASN A 77 1.90 -12.46 -3.53
CA ASN A 77 3.14 -13.11 -3.93
C ASN A 77 4.25 -13.04 -2.87
N ARG A 78 4.05 -12.29 -1.78
CA ARG A 78 4.95 -12.29 -0.62
C ARG A 78 4.96 -13.69 0.00
N LYS A 79 6.07 -14.43 -0.19
CA LYS A 79 6.30 -15.68 0.54
C LYS A 79 6.40 -15.34 2.04
N ARG A 80 5.65 -16.07 2.86
CA ARG A 80 5.69 -15.96 4.33
C ARG A 80 7.08 -16.28 4.85
#